data_AF-A0A5W3L0N2-F1
#
_entry.id   AF-A0A5W3L0N2-F1
#
_cell.length_a   1.000
_cell.length_b   1.000
_cell.length_c   1.000
_cell.angle_alpha   90.00
_cell.angle_beta   90.00
_cell.angle_gamma   90.00
#
_symmetry.space_group_name_H-M   'P 1'
#
loop_
_entity.id
_entity.type
_entity.pdbx_description
1 polymer ?
#
loop_
_entity_poly.entity_id
_entity_poly.type
_entity_poly.pdbx_seq_one_letter_code
_entity_poly.pdbx_strand_id
1 'polypeptide(L)'
;MMSEIKDSLINMCFGFGIMSLAYVIAVLLGDDFRSIHSWIDYVLSPLIVASYLFAVLNIVRLVFNLFLKLLHILYLWLDSMPNNEDVSKSKRVSKRLKS
;
A
#
# COMPACT_ATOMS: atom_id res chain seq x y z
N MET A 1 8.89 -1.20 8.78
CA MET A 1 8.93 -1.50 7.33
C MET A 1 8.27 -2.82 6.94
N MET A 2 8.82 -4.00 7.27
CA MET A 2 8.08 -5.27 7.10
C MET A 2 6.80 -5.25 7.97
N SER A 3 6.89 -4.64 9.15
CA SER A 3 5.77 -4.32 10.03
C SER A 3 4.70 -3.48 9.33
N GLU A 4 5.04 -2.32 8.77
CA GLU A 4 4.08 -1.41 8.12
C GLU A 4 3.39 -2.02 6.88
N ILE A 5 4.12 -2.80 6.08
CA ILE A 5 3.54 -3.53 4.94
C ILE A 5 2.57 -4.59 5.46
N LYS A 6 2.99 -5.37 6.45
CA LYS A 6 2.16 -6.40 7.10
C LYS A 6 0.91 -5.78 7.73
N ASP A 7 1.05 -4.67 8.44
CA ASP A 7 -0.06 -3.98 9.10
C ASP A 7 -1.03 -3.42 8.08
N SER A 8 -0.53 -2.84 6.97
CA SER A 8 -1.40 -2.38 5.88
C SER A 8 -2.15 -3.54 5.23
N LEU A 9 -1.50 -4.69 5.00
CA LEU A 9 -2.12 -5.91 4.48
C LEU A 9 -3.19 -6.47 5.42
N ILE A 10 -2.89 -6.55 6.72
CA ILE A 10 -3.85 -6.99 7.74
C ILE A 10 -5.06 -6.07 7.75
N ASN A 11 -4.85 -4.75 7.73
CA ASN A 11 -5.94 -3.78 7.71
C ASN A 11 -6.79 -3.86 6.43
N MET A 12 -6.18 -4.12 5.27
CA MET A 12 -6.92 -4.37 4.03
C MET A 12 -7.79 -5.62 4.15
N CYS A 13 -7.21 -6.74 4.57
CA CYS A 13 -7.95 -7.99 4.78
C CYS A 13 -9.08 -7.83 5.80
N PHE A 14 -8.85 -7.05 6.85
CA PHE A 14 -9.85 -6.74 7.86
C PHE A 14 -11.00 -5.91 7.28
N GLY A 15 -10.70 -4.82 6.56
CA GLY A 15 -11.71 -3.98 5.92
C GLY A 15 -12.54 -4.74 4.89
N PHE A 16 -11.90 -5.51 4.00
CA PHE A 16 -12.62 -6.35 3.05
C PHE A 16 -13.38 -7.50 3.73
N GLY A 17 -12.86 -8.04 4.82
CA GLY A 17 -13.52 -9.07 5.62
C GLY A 17 -14.82 -8.58 6.24
N ILE A 18 -14.81 -7.41 6.89
CA ILE A 18 -16.01 -6.80 7.45
C ILE A 18 -17.01 -6.45 6.34
N MET A 19 -16.53 -5.88 5.23
CA MET A 19 -17.37 -5.55 4.08
C MET A 19 -18.07 -6.80 3.53
N SER A 20 -17.33 -7.89 3.33
CA SER A 20 -17.85 -9.16 2.83
C SER A 20 -18.88 -9.76 3.80
N LEU A 21 -18.57 -9.79 5.09
CA LEU A 21 -19.50 -10.27 6.12
C LEU A 21 -20.80 -9.46 6.14
N ALA A 22 -20.70 -8.13 6.14
CA ALA A 22 -21.85 -7.24 6.11
C ALA A 22 -22.67 -7.45 4.83
N TYR A 23 -22.03 -7.64 3.68
CA TYR A 23 -22.72 -7.93 2.43
C TYR A 23 -23.46 -9.28 2.45
N VAL A 24 -22.82 -10.33 2.98
CA VAL A 24 -23.45 -11.65 3.15
C VAL A 24 -24.67 -11.57 4.05
N ILE A 25 -24.57 -10.82 5.16
CA ILE A 25 -25.69 -10.58 6.08
C ILE A 25 -26.82 -9.84 5.34
N ALA A 26 -26.51 -8.77 4.60
CA ALA A 26 -27.52 -8.04 3.81
C ALA A 26 -28.20 -8.92 2.76
N VAL A 27 -27.47 -9.82 2.10
CA VAL A 27 -28.04 -10.67 1.05
C VAL A 27 -28.86 -11.83 1.62
N LEU A 28 -28.35 -12.51 2.65
CA LEU A 28 -29.01 -13.69 3.22
C LEU A 28 -30.23 -13.34 4.07
N LEU A 29 -30.24 -12.15 4.68
CA LEU A 29 -31.31 -11.72 5.56
C LEU A 29 -32.18 -10.62 4.92
N GLY A 30 -31.81 -10.11 3.75
CA GLY A 30 -32.35 -8.88 3.16
C GLY A 30 -33.86 -8.87 2.98
N ASP A 31 -34.48 -9.94 2.49
CA ASP A 31 -35.91 -9.95 2.21
C ASP A 31 -36.76 -10.13 3.48
N ASP A 32 -36.37 -11.06 4.36
CA ASP A 32 -37.10 -11.32 5.61
C ASP A 32 -36.87 -10.21 6.66
N PHE A 33 -35.64 -9.67 6.74
CA PHE A 33 -35.32 -8.61 7.70
C PHE A 33 -35.69 -7.20 7.22
N ARG A 34 -35.73 -6.88 5.92
CA ARG A 34 -36.20 -5.55 5.49
C ARG A 34 -37.62 -5.27 5.91
N SER A 35 -38.47 -6.29 5.90
CA SER A 35 -39.88 -6.14 6.25
C SER A 35 -40.10 -5.97 7.76
N ILE A 36 -39.20 -6.48 8.61
CA ILE A 36 -39.34 -6.52 10.09
C ILE A 36 -38.39 -5.50 10.78
N HIS A 37 -37.21 -5.26 10.23
CA HIS A 37 -36.09 -4.56 10.87
C HIS A 37 -35.30 -3.69 9.89
N SER A 38 -35.98 -2.69 9.33
CA SER A 38 -35.37 -1.69 8.42
C SER A 38 -34.14 -0.97 8.99
N TRP A 39 -34.03 -0.86 10.33
CA TRP A 39 -32.88 -0.28 11.03
C TRP A 39 -31.56 -1.01 10.75
N ILE A 40 -31.59 -2.29 10.36
CA ILE A 40 -30.39 -3.08 10.04
C ILE A 40 -29.77 -2.60 8.73
N ASP A 41 -30.57 -2.24 7.72
CA ASP A 41 -30.07 -1.63 6.48
C ASP A 41 -29.34 -0.31 6.75
N TYR A 42 -29.85 0.49 7.69
CA TYR A 42 -29.23 1.74 8.13
C TYR A 42 -27.89 1.54 8.82
N VAL A 43 -27.61 0.36 9.37
CA VAL A 43 -26.32 0.03 10.00
C VAL A 43 -25.39 -0.64 9.00
N LEU A 44 -25.89 -1.59 8.21
CA LEU A 44 -25.09 -2.36 7.27
C LEU A 44 -24.59 -1.51 6.09
N SER A 45 -25.42 -0.64 5.53
CA SER A 45 -25.00 0.23 4.41
C SER A 45 -23.78 1.11 4.76
N PRO A 46 -23.80 1.91 5.83
CA PRO A 46 -22.63 2.68 6.21
C PRO A 46 -21.47 1.80 6.66
N LEU A 47 -21.71 0.64 7.26
CA LEU A 47 -20.64 -0.30 7.62
C LEU A 47 -19.90 -0.82 6.38
N ILE A 48 -20.62 -1.21 5.32
CA ILE A 48 -20.04 -1.66 4.04
C ILE A 48 -19.19 -0.55 3.44
N VAL A 49 -19.74 0.67 3.35
CA VAL A 49 -19.04 1.84 2.78
C VAL A 49 -17.80 2.20 3.60
N ALA A 50 -17.91 2.24 4.92
CA ALA A 50 -16.79 2.57 5.81
C ALA A 50 -15.67 1.51 5.74
N SER A 51 -16.04 0.23 5.68
CA SER A 51 -15.09 -0.88 5.59
C SER A 51 -14.36 -0.90 4.25
N TYR A 52 -15.07 -0.60 3.16
CA TYR A 52 -14.47 -0.41 1.85
C TYR A 52 -13.49 0.78 1.84
N LEU A 53 -13.93 1.94 2.34
CA LEU A 53 -13.08 3.13 2.41
C LEU A 53 -11.82 2.86 3.24
N PHE A 54 -11.97 2.19 4.38
CA PHE A 54 -10.84 1.77 5.22
C PHE A 54 -9.86 0.88 4.46
N ALA A 55 -10.34 -0.12 3.73
CA ALA A 55 -9.49 -1.00 2.94
C ALA A 55 -8.74 -0.23 1.84
N VAL A 56 -9.45 0.63 1.09
CA VAL A 56 -8.85 1.46 0.02
C VAL A 56 -7.80 2.42 0.57
N LEU A 57 -8.04 3.08 1.70
CA LEU A 57 -7.06 3.96 2.32
C LEU A 57 -5.77 3.20 2.72
N ASN A 58 -5.89 1.96 3.19
CA ASN A 58 -4.73 1.13 3.49
C ASN A 58 -3.99 0.66 2.22
N ILE A 59 -4.69 0.42 1.10
CA ILE A 59 -4.06 0.18 -0.21
C ILE A 59 -3.26 1.41 -0.64
N VAL A 60 -3.87 2.59 -0.62
CA VAL A 60 -3.23 3.85 -1.03
C VAL A 60 -1.99 4.10 -0.18
N ARG A 61 -2.09 3.92 1.14
CA ARG A 61 -0.95 4.04 2.06
C ARG A 61 0.19 3.07 1.70
N LEU A 62 -0.14 1.80 1.40
CA LEU A 62 0.86 0.81 1.00
C LEU A 62 1.56 1.21 -0.30
N VAL A 63 0.79 1.60 -1.32
CA VAL A 63 1.32 2.03 -2.62
C VAL A 63 2.23 3.24 -2.47
N PHE A 64 1.82 4.24 -1.69
CA PHE A 64 2.62 5.43 -1.44
C PHE A 64 3.96 5.10 -0.75
N ASN A 65 3.92 4.24 0.27
CA ASN A 65 5.14 3.79 0.96
C ASN A 65 6.10 3.01 0.03
N LEU A 66 5.55 2.16 -0.84
CA LEU A 66 6.35 1.44 -1.84
C LEU A 66 6.97 2.40 -2.86
N PHE A 67 6.20 3.38 -3.33
CA PHE A 67 6.67 4.40 -4.27
C PHE A 67 7.83 5.22 -3.68
N LEU A 68 7.68 5.73 -2.46
CA LEU A 68 8.76 6.48 -1.79
C LEU A 68 10.03 5.65 -1.64
N LYS A 69 9.90 4.36 -1.35
CA LYS A 69 11.04 3.47 -1.23
C LYS A 69 11.72 3.23 -2.58
N LEU A 70 10.93 3.06 -3.65
CA LEU A 70 11.47 2.94 -5.01
C LEU A 70 12.24 4.20 -5.39
N LEU A 71 11.69 5.37 -5.08
CA LEU A 71 12.34 6.67 -5.30
C LEU A 71 13.65 6.78 -4.51
N HIS A 72 13.67 6.32 -3.25
CA HIS A 72 14.88 6.33 -2.43
C HIS A 72 15.96 5.38 -2.97
N ILE A 73 15.58 4.18 -3.43
CA ILE A 73 16.51 3.26 -4.09
C ILE A 73 17.06 3.87 -5.38
N LEU A 74 16.21 4.52 -6.17
CA LEU A 74 16.63 5.21 -7.39
C LEU A 74 17.60 6.35 -7.08
N TYR A 75 17.34 7.12 -6.02
CA TYR A 75 18.25 8.17 -5.55
C TYR A 75 19.62 7.60 -5.16
N LEU A 76 19.65 6.54 -4.34
CA LEU A 76 20.91 5.89 -3.96
C LEU A 76 21.65 5.31 -5.15
N TRP A 77 20.92 4.74 -6.12
CA TRP A 77 21.51 4.23 -7.35
C TRP A 77 22.13 5.36 -8.18
N LEU A 78 21.44 6.49 -8.30
CA LEU A 78 21.93 7.67 -9.00
C LEU A 78 23.18 8.26 -8.30
N ASP A 79 23.19 8.32 -6.98
CA ASP A 79 24.33 8.81 -6.19
C ASP A 79 25.54 7.87 -6.28
N SER A 80 25.30 6.57 -6.43
CA SER A 80 26.35 5.55 -6.60
C SER A 80 26.95 5.49 -8.01
N MET A 81 26.37 6.19 -9.00
CA MET A 81 27.00 6.30 -10.32
C MET A 81 28.30 7.08 -10.19
N PRO A 82 29.45 6.52 -10.62
CA PRO A 82 30.72 7.18 -10.46
C PRO A 82 30.70 8.50 -11.25
N ASN A 83 30.97 9.59 -10.56
CA ASN A 83 31.10 10.89 -11.20
C ASN A 83 32.18 10.76 -12.30
N ASN A 84 31.88 11.20 -13.52
CA ASN A 84 32.79 11.07 -14.67
C ASN A 84 34.17 11.71 -14.38
N GLU A 85 34.22 12.67 -13.46
CA GLU A 85 35.45 13.26 -12.95
C GLU A 85 36.34 12.26 -12.20
N ASP A 86 35.79 11.39 -11.36
CA ASP A 86 36.54 10.43 -10.56
C ASP A 86 37.10 9.28 -11.40
N VAL A 87 36.33 8.84 -12.41
CA VAL A 87 36.79 7.86 -13.41
C VAL A 87 37.91 8.45 -14.28
N SER A 88 37.84 9.75 -14.60
CA SER A 88 38.88 10.43 -15.39
C SER A 88 40.19 10.61 -14.61
N LYS A 89 40.09 10.90 -13.30
CA LYS A 89 41.25 11.03 -12.41
C LYS A 89 41.91 9.67 -12.16
N SER A 90 41.15 8.61 -11.92
CA SER A 90 41.71 7.26 -11.73
C SER A 90 42.43 6.74 -12.98
N LYS A 91 41.88 6.99 -14.18
CA LYS A 91 42.56 6.68 -15.45
C LYS A 91 43.86 7.47 -15.64
N ARG A 92 43.90 8.77 -15.26
CA ARG A 92 45.13 9.57 -15.30
C ARG A 92 46.20 9.05 -14.34
N VAL A 93 45.81 8.68 -13.12
CA VAL A 93 46.74 8.13 -12.11
C VAL A 93 47.30 6.78 -12.56
N SER A 94 46.45 5.88 -13.07
CA SER A 94 46.89 4.60 -13.63
C SER A 94 47.86 4.76 -14.81
N LYS A 95 47.63 5.75 -15.69
CA LYS A 95 48.54 6.05 -16.81
C LYS A 95 49.91 6.56 -16.33
N ARG A 96 49.97 7.33 -15.25
CA ARG A 96 51.25 7.81 -14.68
C ARG A 96 52.04 6.72 -13.96
N LEU A 97 51.38 5.74 -13.37
CA LEU A 97 52.02 4.62 -12.65
C LEU A 97 52.57 3.53 -13.59
N LYS A 98 52.18 3.54 -14.86
CA LYS A 98 52.67 2.61 -15.90
C LYS A 98 53.77 3.21 -16.79
N SER A 99 54.14 4.47 -16.57
CA SER A 99 55.27 5.15 -17.21
C SER A 99 56.45 5.18 -16.27
#